data_AF-A0A928KTE1-F1
#
_entry.id   AF-A0A928KTE1-F1
#
_cell.length_a   1.000
_cell.length_b   1.000
_cell.length_c   1.000
_cell.angle_alpha   90.00
_cell.angle_beta   90.00
_cell.angle_gamma   90.00
#
_symmetry.space_group_name_H-M   'P 1'
#
loop_
_entity.id
_entity.type
_entity.pdbx_description
1 polymer ?
#
loop_
_entity_poly.entity_id
_entity_poly.type
_entity_poly.pdbx_seq_one_letter_code
_entity_poly.pdbx_strand_id
1 'polypeptide(L)'
;MGKGKLQIPIIPKFKVQSDDFNNLLLIGFDKTNIENTNHLNRMVHFFLYDYKFDRVWKNPDADLEKLKRYCAVLSPDFSMYTEMAPAMQLYNTFRNRWCGAYYASKGIRVVPTVSWGNENTFEFCFDGIEKGSTVAVSTYMVSET
;
A
#
# COMPACT_ATOMS: atom_id res chain seq x y z
N MET A 1 4.15 3.42 16.26
CA MET A 1 5.60 3.68 16.36
C MET A 1 6.32 2.64 15.51
N GLY A 2 7.40 3.01 14.80
CA GLY A 2 8.15 2.08 13.96
C GLY A 2 8.92 1.03 14.76
N LYS A 3 9.43 -0.01 14.10
CA LYS A 3 10.34 -1.00 14.69
C LYS A 3 11.62 -1.14 13.86
N GLY A 4 12.66 -1.66 14.50
CA GLY A 4 13.95 -1.96 13.86
C GLY A 4 14.84 -0.73 13.73
N LYS A 5 16.03 -0.94 13.17
CA LYS A 5 17.08 0.08 13.01
C LYS A 5 16.59 1.33 12.25
N LEU A 6 15.69 1.13 11.30
CA LEU A 6 15.19 2.15 10.38
C LEU A 6 13.90 2.83 10.88
N GLN A 7 13.35 2.38 12.02
CA GLN A 7 12.13 2.92 12.62
C GLN A 7 10.95 3.03 11.63
N ILE A 8 10.86 2.07 10.71
CA ILE A 8 9.81 2.01 9.69
C ILE A 8 8.46 1.78 10.38
N PRO A 9 7.41 2.58 10.08
CA PRO A 9 6.07 2.39 10.65
C PRO A 9 5.53 1.00 10.36
N ILE A 10 4.82 0.42 11.34
CA ILE A 10 4.21 -0.89 11.17
C ILE A 10 2.78 -0.72 10.69
N ILE A 11 2.45 -1.35 9.57
CA ILE A 11 1.07 -1.62 9.17
C ILE A 11 0.58 -2.79 10.02
N PRO A 12 -0.46 -2.60 10.86
CA PRO A 12 -1.01 -3.69 11.67
C PRO A 12 -1.46 -4.86 10.79
N LYS A 13 -1.33 -6.09 11.31
CA LYS A 13 -1.78 -7.29 10.59
C LYS A 13 -3.20 -7.16 10.08
N PHE A 14 -3.38 -7.41 8.78
CA PHE A 14 -4.70 -7.41 8.16
C PHE A 14 -5.55 -8.55 8.76
N LYS A 15 -6.67 -8.18 9.40
CA LYS A 15 -7.63 -9.13 9.96
C LYS A 15 -8.56 -9.59 8.85
N VAL A 16 -8.27 -10.76 8.30
CA VAL A 16 -9.08 -11.40 7.25
C VAL A 16 -10.46 -11.77 7.80
N GLN A 17 -11.50 -11.40 7.06
CA GLN A 17 -12.88 -11.81 7.21
C GLN A 17 -13.20 -12.91 6.19
N SER A 18 -14.22 -13.72 6.46
CA SER A 18 -14.55 -14.94 5.70
C SER A 18 -14.84 -14.70 4.21
N ASP A 19 -15.20 -13.48 3.83
CA ASP A 19 -15.63 -13.07 2.51
C ASP A 19 -14.66 -12.12 1.79
N ASP A 20 -13.58 -11.65 2.45
CA ASP A 20 -12.66 -10.65 1.90
C ASP A 20 -12.07 -11.05 0.53
N PHE A 21 -11.84 -12.34 0.31
CA PHE A 21 -11.21 -12.87 -0.89
C PHE A 21 -12.17 -13.64 -1.81
N ASN A 22 -13.44 -13.75 -1.43
CA ASN A 22 -14.45 -14.41 -2.26
C ASN A 22 -14.81 -13.49 -3.42
N ASN A 23 -14.54 -13.90 -4.66
CA ASN A 23 -14.71 -13.07 -5.86
C ASN A 23 -14.05 -11.69 -5.68
N LEU A 24 -12.80 -11.66 -5.19
CA LEU A 24 -12.05 -10.43 -4.93
C LEU A 24 -12.05 -9.52 -6.17
N LEU A 25 -12.61 -8.34 -6.01
CA LEU A 25 -12.58 -7.28 -7.02
C LEU A 25 -11.82 -6.08 -6.48
N LEU A 26 -10.92 -5.56 -7.31
CA LEU A 26 -10.14 -4.36 -7.02
C LEU A 26 -10.67 -3.15 -7.79
N ILE A 27 -10.39 -1.96 -7.27
CA ILE A 27 -10.64 -0.68 -7.95
C ILE A 27 -9.40 0.23 -7.82
N GLY A 28 -8.96 0.80 -8.94
CA GLY A 28 -7.83 1.73 -8.94
C GLY A 28 -8.17 2.99 -8.16
N PHE A 29 -7.24 3.48 -7.36
CA PHE A 29 -7.40 4.73 -6.60
C PHE A 29 -7.85 5.92 -7.47
N ASP A 30 -7.39 5.99 -8.72
CA ASP A 30 -7.78 7.02 -9.69
C ASP A 30 -9.25 6.95 -10.16
N LYS A 31 -9.94 5.84 -9.87
CA LYS A 31 -11.38 5.64 -10.14
C LYS A 31 -12.27 5.84 -8.92
N THR A 32 -11.69 6.13 -7.75
CA THR A 32 -12.46 6.37 -6.53
C THR A 32 -13.02 7.79 -6.51
N ASN A 33 -14.28 7.94 -6.04
CA ASN A 33 -14.94 9.23 -5.90
C ASN A 33 -15.84 9.25 -4.64
N ILE A 34 -15.85 10.35 -3.90
CA ILE A 34 -16.66 10.53 -2.69
C ILE A 34 -18.17 10.55 -2.96
N GLU A 35 -18.60 10.99 -4.14
CA GLU A 35 -20.01 11.04 -4.53
C GLU A 35 -20.50 9.71 -5.09
N ASN A 36 -19.58 8.86 -5.58
CA ASN A 36 -19.92 7.56 -6.13
C ASN A 36 -20.16 6.55 -5.01
N THR A 37 -21.28 5.83 -5.08
CA THR A 37 -21.67 4.76 -4.17
C THR A 37 -21.52 3.37 -4.80
N ASN A 38 -21.16 3.28 -6.08
CA ASN A 38 -20.88 2.02 -6.74
C ASN A 38 -19.54 1.45 -6.28
N HIS A 39 -19.45 0.11 -6.27
CA HIS A 39 -18.21 -0.64 -6.05
C HIS A 39 -17.54 -0.45 -4.67
N LEU A 40 -18.29 0.01 -3.66
CA LEU A 40 -17.77 0.14 -2.28
C LEU A 40 -17.36 -1.21 -1.65
N ASN A 41 -17.87 -2.32 -2.20
CA ASN A 41 -17.46 -3.68 -1.83
C ASN A 41 -16.09 -4.11 -2.39
N ARG A 42 -15.41 -3.25 -3.16
CA ARG A 42 -14.08 -3.53 -3.74
C ARG A 42 -12.95 -2.99 -2.89
N MET A 43 -11.78 -3.62 -2.95
CA MET A 43 -10.57 -3.08 -2.33
C MET A 43 -9.89 -2.05 -3.23
N VAL A 44 -9.47 -0.92 -2.66
CA VAL A 44 -8.75 0.12 -3.41
C VAL A 44 -7.29 -0.26 -3.59
N HIS A 45 -6.78 -0.28 -4.83
CA HIS A 45 -5.37 -0.52 -5.12
C HIS A 45 -4.66 0.70 -5.70
N PHE A 46 -3.33 0.70 -5.57
CA PHE A 46 -2.44 1.77 -6.03
C PHE A 46 -1.45 1.33 -7.10
N PHE A 47 -1.66 0.17 -7.72
CA PHE A 47 -0.91 -0.30 -8.90
C PHE A 47 -1.18 0.59 -10.13
N LEU A 48 -0.60 1.78 -10.08
CA LEU A 48 -0.83 2.93 -10.94
C LEU A 48 0.52 3.69 -11.03
N TYR A 49 0.63 4.63 -11.95
CA TYR A 49 1.76 5.56 -11.91
C TYR A 49 1.71 6.46 -10.68
N ASP A 50 2.85 6.66 -10.01
CA ASP A 50 2.99 7.44 -8.77
C ASP A 50 2.24 8.78 -8.80
N TYR A 51 2.32 9.54 -9.90
CA TYR A 51 1.68 10.86 -10.02
C TYR A 51 0.15 10.82 -9.79
N LYS A 52 -0.51 9.68 -10.02
CA LYS A 52 -1.96 9.52 -9.80
C LYS A 52 -2.33 9.50 -8.32
N PHE A 53 -1.39 9.13 -7.45
CA PHE A 53 -1.63 8.97 -6.02
C PHE A 53 -0.62 9.65 -5.10
N ASP A 54 0.43 10.31 -5.61
CA ASP A 54 1.48 10.97 -4.79
C ASP A 54 0.91 11.95 -3.72
N ARG A 55 -0.30 12.49 -3.96
CA ARG A 55 -1.04 13.28 -2.97
C ARG A 55 -1.32 12.54 -1.66
N VAL A 56 -1.40 11.21 -1.64
CA VAL A 56 -1.62 10.43 -0.41
C VAL A 56 -0.48 10.56 0.58
N TRP A 57 0.73 10.87 0.10
CA TRP A 57 1.88 11.18 0.93
C TRP A 57 1.91 12.65 1.33
N LYS A 58 1.63 13.55 0.39
CA LYS A 58 1.69 15.01 0.61
C LYS A 58 0.56 15.56 1.47
N ASN A 59 -0.65 15.02 1.31
CA ASN A 59 -1.85 15.40 2.02
C ASN A 59 -2.69 14.14 2.31
N PRO A 60 -2.26 13.33 3.29
CA PRO A 60 -2.87 12.02 3.57
C PRO A 60 -4.33 12.11 4.03
N ASP A 61 -4.76 13.26 4.54
CA ASP A 61 -6.14 13.48 5.01
C ASP A 61 -7.14 13.68 3.87
N ALA A 62 -6.69 14.16 2.71
CA ALA A 62 -7.56 14.58 1.61
C ALA A 62 -8.48 13.46 1.10
N ASP A 63 -8.00 12.22 1.12
CA ASP A 63 -8.72 11.06 0.59
C ASP A 63 -9.29 10.15 1.71
N LEU A 64 -9.10 10.47 3.00
CA LEU A 64 -9.51 9.59 4.12
C LEU A 64 -10.99 9.25 4.10
N GLU A 65 -11.86 10.25 4.02
CA GLU A 65 -13.33 10.05 4.07
C GLU A 65 -13.82 9.21 2.89
N LYS A 66 -13.18 9.35 1.73
CA LYS A 66 -13.47 8.53 0.56
C LYS A 66 -12.98 7.09 0.76
N LEU A 67 -11.75 6.91 1.24
CA LEU A 67 -11.13 5.59 1.42
C LEU A 67 -11.82 4.75 2.50
N LYS A 68 -12.32 5.37 3.58
CA LYS A 68 -13.08 4.69 4.66
C LYS A 68 -14.35 4.00 4.18
N ARG A 69 -14.90 4.38 3.02
CA ARG A 69 -16.15 3.82 2.48
C ARG A 69 -15.95 2.49 1.77
N TYR A 70 -14.71 2.14 1.41
CA TYR A 70 -14.37 0.89 0.73
C TYR A 70 -14.08 -0.23 1.75
N CYS A 71 -14.24 -1.49 1.34
CA CYS A 71 -14.08 -2.64 2.24
C CYS A 71 -12.66 -2.78 2.81
N ALA A 72 -11.64 -2.46 2.01
CA ALA A 72 -10.24 -2.36 2.41
C ALA A 72 -9.43 -1.54 1.39
N VAL A 73 -8.19 -1.20 1.76
CA VAL A 73 -7.28 -0.41 0.94
C VAL A 73 -5.91 -1.08 0.94
N LEU A 74 -5.27 -1.21 -0.23
CA LEU A 74 -3.88 -1.62 -0.31
C LEU A 74 -2.99 -0.42 0.04
N SER A 75 -1.85 -0.62 0.71
CA SER A 75 -0.95 0.52 0.93
C SER A 75 -0.37 1.05 -0.39
N PRO A 76 -0.07 2.36 -0.51
CA PRO A 76 0.39 2.95 -1.76
C PRO A 76 1.68 2.32 -2.27
N ASP A 77 1.70 1.94 -3.56
CA ASP A 77 2.79 1.24 -4.21
C ASP A 77 3.73 2.20 -4.94
N PHE A 78 4.55 2.95 -4.20
CA PHE A 78 5.52 3.87 -4.81
C PHE A 78 6.56 3.10 -5.63
N SER A 79 6.78 3.58 -6.85
CA SER A 79 7.63 2.92 -7.85
C SER A 79 9.01 2.54 -7.29
N MET A 80 9.45 1.32 -7.56
CA MET A 80 10.82 0.85 -7.30
C MET A 80 11.46 0.43 -8.62
N TYR A 81 12.50 1.14 -9.06
CA TYR A 81 13.32 0.73 -10.20
C TYR A 81 14.62 0.09 -9.72
N THR A 82 15.12 -0.86 -10.49
CA THR A 82 16.42 -1.51 -10.35
C THR A 82 17.58 -0.51 -10.38
N GLU A 83 17.44 0.55 -11.18
CA GLU A 83 18.45 1.62 -11.35
C GLU A 83 18.45 2.66 -10.22
N MET A 84 17.42 2.68 -9.36
CA MET A 84 17.34 3.67 -8.27
C MET A 84 18.43 3.43 -7.24
N ALA A 85 19.00 4.53 -6.70
CA ALA A 85 19.87 4.45 -5.54
C ALA A 85 19.16 3.75 -4.37
N PRO A 86 19.84 2.90 -3.57
CA PRO A 86 19.23 2.16 -2.46
C PRO A 86 18.50 3.06 -1.45
N ALA A 87 18.99 4.28 -1.22
CA ALA A 87 18.33 5.26 -0.36
C ALA A 87 16.92 5.66 -0.86
N MET A 88 16.73 5.77 -2.19
CA MET A 88 15.43 6.08 -2.79
C MET A 88 14.48 4.88 -2.71
N GLN A 89 15.00 3.67 -2.91
CA GLN A 89 14.24 2.42 -2.74
C GLN A 89 13.73 2.27 -1.30
N LEU A 90 14.60 2.54 -0.32
CA LEU A 90 14.23 2.56 1.10
C LEU A 90 13.22 3.67 1.41
N TYR A 91 13.41 4.87 0.86
CA TYR A 91 12.47 5.98 1.03
C TYR A 91 11.07 5.64 0.51
N ASN A 92 10.97 4.97 -0.64
CA ASN A 92 9.68 4.56 -1.22
C ASN A 92 9.00 3.48 -0.38
N THR A 93 9.79 2.54 0.17
CA THR A 93 9.30 1.58 1.17
C THR A 93 8.77 2.31 2.40
N PHE A 94 9.52 3.27 2.94
CA PHE A 94 9.08 4.06 4.09
C PHE A 94 7.76 4.78 3.82
N ARG A 95 7.63 5.48 2.67
CA ARG A 95 6.39 6.18 2.30
C ARG A 95 5.19 5.23 2.23
N ASN A 96 5.37 4.07 1.62
CA ASN A 96 4.35 3.02 1.57
C ASN A 96 3.91 2.64 3.00
N ARG A 97 4.85 2.26 3.86
CA ARG A 97 4.57 1.81 5.24
C ARG A 97 3.94 2.91 6.08
N TRP A 98 4.41 4.15 5.93
CA TRP A 98 3.86 5.30 6.63
C TRP A 98 2.41 5.57 6.25
N CYS A 99 2.09 5.62 4.95
CA CYS A 99 0.72 5.82 4.50
C CYS A 99 -0.20 4.68 4.96
N GLY A 100 0.26 3.43 4.84
CA GLY A 100 -0.52 2.27 5.29
C GLY A 100 -0.77 2.28 6.80
N ALA A 101 0.25 2.57 7.61
CA ALA A 101 0.12 2.65 9.06
C ALA A 101 -0.78 3.83 9.48
N TYR A 102 -0.67 4.96 8.77
CA TYR A 102 -1.54 6.11 8.96
C TYR A 102 -3.00 5.76 8.71
N TYR A 103 -3.32 5.15 7.57
CA TYR A 103 -4.69 4.73 7.24
C TYR A 103 -5.24 3.71 8.23
N ALA A 104 -4.42 2.73 8.65
CA ALA A 104 -4.81 1.79 9.69
C ALA A 104 -5.13 2.50 11.02
N SER A 105 -4.35 3.52 11.40
CA SER A 105 -4.61 4.32 12.61
C SER A 105 -5.91 5.13 12.54
N LYS A 106 -6.44 5.35 11.33
CA LYS A 106 -7.73 6.03 11.07
C LYS A 106 -8.89 5.06 10.90
N GLY A 107 -8.70 3.78 11.20
CA GLY A 107 -9.74 2.74 11.15
C GLY A 107 -9.95 2.12 9.77
N ILE A 108 -9.11 2.42 8.78
CA ILE A 108 -9.17 1.77 7.47
C ILE A 108 -8.52 0.39 7.57
N ARG A 109 -9.14 -0.63 6.97
CA ARG A 109 -8.54 -1.96 6.85
C ARG A 109 -7.49 -1.93 5.74
N VAL A 110 -6.22 -2.09 6.10
CA VAL A 110 -5.10 -1.94 5.15
C VAL A 110 -4.41 -3.27 4.86
N VAL A 111 -4.34 -3.65 3.59
CA VAL A 111 -3.48 -4.74 3.11
C VAL A 111 -2.14 -4.14 2.66
N PRO A 112 -0.99 -4.49 3.27
CA PRO A 112 0.29 -3.97 2.84
C PRO A 112 0.66 -4.44 1.44
N THR A 113 1.08 -3.51 0.60
CA THR A 113 1.72 -3.80 -0.70
C THR A 113 3.22 -3.97 -0.52
N VAL A 114 3.77 -5.02 -1.15
CA VAL A 114 5.20 -5.31 -1.18
C VAL A 114 5.71 -5.22 -2.61
N SER A 115 6.78 -4.47 -2.77
CA SER A 115 7.52 -4.29 -4.02
C SER A 115 9.02 -4.40 -3.72
N TRP A 116 9.78 -4.87 -4.69
CA TRP A 116 11.23 -5.03 -4.60
C TRP A 116 11.86 -4.66 -5.94
N GLY A 117 13.12 -4.25 -5.89
CA GLY A 117 13.96 -4.01 -7.07
C GLY A 117 14.85 -5.22 -7.28
N ASN A 118 16.14 -5.06 -6.97
CA ASN A 118 17.12 -6.16 -6.96
C ASN A 118 17.19 -6.83 -5.58
N GLU A 119 18.06 -7.84 -5.45
CA GLU A 119 18.29 -8.61 -4.20
C GLU A 119 18.62 -7.71 -2.99
N ASN A 120 19.26 -6.56 -3.20
CA ASN A 120 19.57 -5.59 -2.16
C ASN A 120 18.33 -5.07 -1.42
N THR A 121 17.16 -5.13 -2.05
CA THR A 121 15.90 -4.66 -1.46
C THR A 121 15.25 -5.71 -0.56
N PHE A 122 15.67 -6.97 -0.64
CA PHE A 122 15.15 -8.04 0.22
C PHE A 122 15.47 -7.83 1.70
N GLU A 123 16.49 -7.03 2.01
CA GLU A 123 16.82 -6.65 3.39
C GLU A 123 15.70 -5.87 4.08
N PHE A 124 14.93 -5.06 3.33
CA PHE A 124 13.93 -4.15 3.91
C PHE A 124 12.54 -4.21 3.27
N CYS A 125 12.32 -4.96 2.18
CA CYS A 125 11.03 -4.95 1.47
C CYS A 125 9.87 -5.47 2.34
N PHE A 126 10.13 -6.26 3.38
CA PHE A 126 9.14 -6.68 4.37
C PHE A 126 9.15 -5.88 5.67
N ASP A 127 10.08 -4.93 5.84
CA ASP A 127 10.10 -4.08 7.03
C ASP A 127 8.82 -3.26 7.14
N GLY A 128 8.35 -3.08 8.37
CA GLY A 128 7.06 -2.42 8.63
C GLY A 128 5.82 -3.28 8.33
N ILE A 129 5.98 -4.58 8.00
CA ILE A 129 4.88 -5.53 7.85
C ILE A 129 4.92 -6.54 8.99
N GLU A 130 3.79 -6.75 9.64
CA GLU A 130 3.66 -7.75 10.69
C GLU A 130 3.74 -9.19 10.14
N LYS A 131 4.54 -10.05 10.77
CA LYS A 131 4.72 -11.44 10.32
C LYS A 131 3.39 -12.20 10.27
N GLY A 132 3.18 -12.91 9.17
CA GLY A 132 1.95 -13.67 8.93
C GLY A 132 0.75 -12.80 8.53
N SER A 133 0.97 -11.55 8.12
CA SER A 133 -0.05 -10.72 7.46
C SER A 133 -0.27 -11.18 6.01
N THR A 134 -1.47 -10.94 5.50
CA THR A 134 -1.72 -10.91 4.06
C THR A 134 -0.95 -9.73 3.45
N VAL A 135 -0.34 -9.94 2.28
CA VAL A 135 0.35 -8.92 1.49
C VAL A 135 -0.19 -8.93 0.06
N ALA A 136 -0.15 -7.79 -0.62
CA ALA A 136 -0.40 -7.68 -2.04
C ALA A 136 0.93 -7.44 -2.79
N VAL A 137 1.09 -8.08 -3.94
CA VAL A 137 2.25 -7.91 -4.82
C VAL A 137 1.74 -7.65 -6.23
N SER A 138 2.35 -6.70 -6.93
CA SER A 138 2.09 -6.43 -8.34
C SER A 138 3.14 -7.09 -9.21
N THR A 139 2.74 -7.64 -10.36
CA THR A 139 3.68 -8.03 -11.43
C THR A 139 3.89 -6.91 -12.45
N TYR A 140 3.20 -5.78 -12.27
CA TYR A 140 3.36 -4.61 -13.12
C TYR A 140 4.77 -4.04 -12.90
N MET A 141 5.53 -3.81 -13.99
CA MET A 141 6.93 -3.35 -13.99
C MET A 141 8.02 -4.41 -13.80
N VAL A 142 7.68 -5.71 -13.76
CA VAL A 142 8.71 -6.77 -13.88
C VAL A 142 9.12 -6.89 -15.35
N SER A 143 10.34 -6.50 -15.70
CA SER A 143 10.97 -6.87 -16.97
C SER A 143 11.77 -8.15 -16.76
N GLU A 144 11.50 -9.19 -17.56
CA GLU A 144 12.46 -10.29 -17.71
C GLU A 144 13.79 -9.71 -18.20
N THR A 145 14.87 -10.07 -17.50
CA THR A 145 16.24 -9.71 -17.88
C THR A 145 16.78 -10.70 -18.89
#